data_AF-A0A8S2ZDT9-F1
#
_entry.id   AF-A0A8S2ZDT9-F1
#
_cell.length_a   1.000
_cell.length_b   1.000
_cell.length_c   1.000
_cell.angle_alpha   90.00
_cell.angle_beta   90.00
_cell.angle_gamma   90.00
#
_symmetry.space_group_name_H-M   'P 1'
#
loop_
_entity.id
_entity.type
_entity.pdbx_description
1 polymer ?
#
loop_
_entity_poly.entity_id
_entity_poly.type
_entity_poly.pdbx_seq_one_letter_code
_entity_poly.pdbx_strand_id
1 'polypeptide(L)' 'MFNFVSKYPSAIDVHPNSRWKQNGLTVAGGNGQGNGINQLSYPLGLYVDDDQTVYVA' A
#
# COMPACT_ATOMS: atom_id res chain seq x y z
N MET A 1 -10.95 15.31 -24.97
CA MET A 1 -10.23 14.41 -24.05
C MET A 1 -10.69 14.78 -22.64
N PHE A 2 -11.34 13.87 -21.92
CA PHE A 2 -11.85 14.17 -20.57
C PHE A 2 -10.69 14.09 -19.57
N ASN A 3 -10.29 15.24 -19.01
CA ASN A 3 -9.25 15.29 -17.98
C ASN A 3 -9.90 14.98 -16.63
N PHE A 4 -9.69 13.75 -16.14
CA PHE A 4 -10.27 13.25 -14.90
C PHE A 4 -9.91 14.13 -13.68
N VAL A 5 -8.73 14.77 -13.73
CA VAL A 5 -8.21 15.69 -12.71
C VAL A 5 -9.12 16.92 -12.52
N SER A 6 -9.76 17.40 -13.58
CA SER A 6 -10.64 18.58 -13.51
C SER A 6 -11.99 18.31 -12.83
N LYS A 7 -12.39 17.03 -12.72
CA LYS A 7 -13.73 16.63 -12.25
C LYS A 7 -13.75 16.24 -10.76
N TYR A 8 -12.61 15.90 -10.17
CA TYR A 8 -12.52 15.45 -8.78
C TYR A 8 -11.20 15.94 -8.12
N PRO A 9 -11.15 17.16 -7.56
CA PRO A 9 -9.93 17.73 -6.96
C PRO A 9 -9.45 17.02 -5.69
N SER A 10 -10.27 16.11 -5.14
CA SER A 10 -9.95 15.26 -3.99
C SER A 10 -9.76 13.78 -4.34
N ALA A 11 -9.87 13.41 -5.62
CA ALA A 11 -9.51 12.06 -6.03
C ALA A 11 -7.99 11.96 -6.07
N ILE A 12 -7.43 10.90 -5.49
CA ILE A 12 -6.03 10.56 -5.68
C ILE A 12 -5.78 10.52 -7.19
N ASP A 13 -4.95 11.43 -7.71
CA ASP A 13 -4.53 11.44 -9.11
C ASP A 13 -3.56 10.27 -9.34
N VAL A 14 -4.11 9.05 -9.37
CA VAL A 14 -3.35 7.89 -9.82
C VAL A 14 -3.31 7.97 -11.34
N HIS A 15 -2.45 8.84 -11.85
CA HIS A 15 -2.18 8.93 -13.27
C HIS A 15 -1.87 7.52 -13.81
N PRO A 16 -2.30 7.12 -15.01
CA PRO A 16 -2.08 5.77 -15.55
C PRO A 16 -0.60 5.36 -15.68
N ASN A 17 0.32 6.32 -15.56
CA ASN A 17 1.76 6.10 -15.51
C ASN A 17 2.37 6.29 -14.10
N SER A 18 1.53 6.38 -13.06
CA SER A 18 1.98 6.45 -11.67
C SER A 18 2.72 5.17 -11.34
N ARG A 19 4.00 5.30 -11.00
CA ARG A 19 4.83 4.20 -10.53
C ARG A 19 5.02 4.35 -9.03
N TRP A 20 5.07 3.23 -8.33
CA TRP A 20 5.52 3.19 -6.95
C TRP A 20 6.88 3.89 -6.84
N LYS A 21 7.08 4.70 -5.79
CA LYS A 21 8.41 5.23 -5.48
C LYS A 21 9.36 4.04 -5.31
N GLN A 22 10.40 3.98 -6.13
CA GLN A 22 11.36 2.88 -6.10
C GLN A 22 12.21 2.85 -4.81
N ASN A 23 12.09 3.86 -3.97
CA ASN A 23 12.78 3.97 -2.68
C ASN A 23 11.83 3.65 -1.51
N GLY A 24 10.95 2.65 -1.67
CA GLY A 24 10.08 2.18 -0.60
C GLY A 24 10.83 1.44 0.50
N LEU A 25 10.30 1.48 1.72
CA LEU A 25 10.78 0.69 2.86
C LEU A 25 9.85 -0.50 3.08
N THR A 26 10.41 -1.71 3.20
CA THR A 26 9.65 -2.87 3.68
C THR A 26 9.33 -2.70 5.15
N VAL A 27 8.05 -2.59 5.49
CA VAL A 27 7.57 -2.40 6.87
C VAL A 27 7.04 -3.68 7.52
N ALA A 28 6.75 -4.72 6.74
CA ALA A 28 6.33 -6.04 7.22
C ALA A 28 6.78 -7.15 6.26
N GLY A 29 7.17 -8.31 6.79
CA GLY A 29 7.63 -9.46 6.01
C GLY A 29 9.05 -9.30 5.42
N GLY A 30 9.29 -9.95 4.28
CA GLY A 30 10.58 -9.92 3.57
C GLY A 30 11.61 -10.96 4.01
N ASN A 31 11.36 -11.70 5.10
CA ASN A 31 12.29 -12.69 5.68
C ASN A 31 11.77 -14.14 5.59
N GLY A 32 11.02 -14.44 4.54
CA GLY A 32 10.37 -15.74 4.33
C GLY A 32 9.13 -15.95 5.21
N GLN A 33 8.52 -17.13 5.03
CA GLN A 33 7.34 -17.56 5.77
C GLN A 33 7.70 -17.99 7.20
N GLY A 34 6.94 -17.53 8.20
CA GLY A 34 7.11 -17.98 9.58
C GLY A 34 6.37 -17.11 10.61
N ASN A 35 6.66 -17.36 11.89
CA ASN A 35 6.04 -16.70 13.05
C ASN A 35 6.96 -15.65 13.72
N GLY A 36 8.11 -15.32 13.10
CA GLY A 36 8.98 -14.25 13.58
C GLY A 36 8.36 -12.86 13.38
N ILE A 37 8.80 -11.88 14.17
CA ILE A 37 8.28 -10.50 14.14
C ILE A 37 8.41 -9.80 12.77
N ASN A 38 9.31 -10.27 11.92
CA ASN A 38 9.59 -9.77 10.57
C ASN A 38 9.25 -10.79 9.47
N GLN A 39 8.40 -11.79 9.77
CA GLN A 39 7.94 -12.82 8.85
C GLN A 39 6.42 -12.77 8.70
N LEU A 40 5.93 -13.12 7.52
CA LEU A 40 4.49 -13.24 7.22
C LEU A 40 4.23 -14.59 6.58
N SER A 41 3.08 -15.21 6.86
CA SER A 41 2.74 -16.53 6.35
C SER A 41 1.40 -16.51 5.61
N TYR A 42 1.46 -16.33 4.30
CA TYR A 42 0.29 -16.22 3.41
C TYR A 42 -0.74 -15.17 3.87
N PRO A 43 -0.33 -13.90 4.06
CA PRO A 43 -1.28 -12.86 4.39
C PRO A 43 -2.23 -12.62 3.21
N LEU A 44 -3.52 -12.51 3.49
CA LEU A 44 -4.61 -12.27 2.54
C LEU A 44 -5.36 -10.96 2.83
N GLY A 45 -5.14 -10.35 3.99
CA GLY A 45 -5.79 -9.13 4.43
C GLY A 45 -4.81 -7.98 4.66
N LEU A 46 -5.25 -6.78 4.30
CA LEU A 46 -4.61 -5.50 4.64
C LEU A 46 -5.71 -4.55 5.12
N TYR A 47 -5.49 -3.91 6.27
CA TYR A 47 -6.34 -2.84 6.78
C TYR A 47 -5.48 -1.69 7.28
N VAL A 48 -5.98 -0.46 7.07
CA VAL A 48 -5.37 0.75 7.60
C VAL A 48 -6.43 1.49 8.40
N ASP A 49 -6.15 1.79 9.66
CA ASP A 49 -7.07 2.53 10.52
C ASP A 49 -6.88 4.06 10.41
N ASP A 50 -7.71 4.81 11.14
CA ASP A 50 -7.68 6.28 11.14
C ASP A 50 -6.38 6.86 11.73
N ASP A 51 -5.68 6.08 12.56
CA ASP A 51 -4.37 6.43 13.14
C ASP A 51 -3.20 6.08 12.20
N GLN A 52 -3.49 5.65 10.97
CA GLN A 52 -2.51 5.22 9.96
C GLN A 52 -1.71 3.97 10.37
N THR A 53 -2.27 3.15 11.25
CA THR A 53 -1.72 1.84 11.61
C THR A 53 -2.03 0.82 10.53
N VAL A 54 -1.01 0.09 10.08
CA VAL A 54 -1.16 -0.97 9.07
C VAL A 54 -1.30 -2.33 9.75
N TYR A 55 -2.41 -3.01 9.48
CA TYR A 55 -2.68 -4.38 9.91
C TYR A 55 -2.59 -5.33 8.73
N VAL A 56 -1.94 -6.47 8.94
CA VAL A 56 -1.73 -7.52 7.92
C VAL A 56 -2.16 -8.85 8.54
N ALA A 57 -2.99 -9.63 7.83
CA ALA A 57 -3.52 -10.92 8.28
C ALA A 57 -3.40 -11.98 7.20
#